data_AF-A0A7W8L0K5-F1
#
_entry.id   AF-A0A7W8L0K5-F1
#
_cell.length_a   1.000
_cell.length_b   1.000
_cell.length_c   1.000
_cell.angle_alpha   90.00
_cell.angle_beta   90.00
_cell.angle_gamma   90.00
#
_symmetry.space_group_name_H-M   'P 1'
#
loop_
_entity.id
_entity.type
_entity.pdbx_description
1 polymer ?
#
loop_
_entity_poly.entity_id
_entity_poly.type
_entity_poly.pdbx_seq_one_letter_code
_entity_poly.pdbx_strand_id
1 'polypeptide(L)'
;MSRPSAAVVAVSTAVLLWIAVLSSPAIADVTPRQREVEQHGTQVMPFSLAATTHIFTKTANGGTQQVVTKHHDPKQAAMIRGHLAMIARQFSEGDFNAPVQIHGNDMPGLAVLRAAKQGELTIHYHDLPDGGEIVYHADEPRLVMALHEWFDAQLSDHGHDAMAGHDPGMMHHHPADASTAE
;
A
#
# COMPACT_ATOMS: atom_id res chain seq x y z
N MET A 1 6.74 31.96 -86.97
CA MET A 1 5.74 30.92 -86.67
C MET A 1 5.66 30.79 -85.16
N SER A 2 4.53 31.19 -84.60
CA SER A 2 4.33 31.50 -83.18
C SER A 2 4.06 30.24 -82.35
N ARG A 3 4.60 30.18 -81.12
CA ARG A 3 4.24 29.19 -80.09
C ARG A 3 3.19 29.80 -79.16
N PRO A 4 2.12 29.08 -78.76
CA PRO A 4 1.33 29.47 -77.60
C PRO A 4 1.78 28.70 -76.34
N SER A 5 1.79 29.43 -75.23
CA SER A 5 2.01 28.97 -73.86
C SER A 5 0.85 28.09 -73.36
N ALA A 6 1.17 27.16 -72.46
CA ALA A 6 0.25 26.71 -71.42
C ALA A 6 1.05 26.52 -70.13
N ALA A 7 0.69 27.30 -69.12
CA ALA A 7 1.20 27.21 -67.75
C ALA A 7 0.36 26.19 -66.98
N VAL A 8 0.96 25.28 -66.20
CA VAL A 8 0.27 24.67 -65.04
C VAL A 8 1.29 24.37 -63.92
N VAL A 9 1.23 25.24 -62.91
CA VAL A 9 1.19 24.98 -61.46
C VAL A 9 2.15 23.96 -60.85
N ALA A 10 3.13 24.50 -60.12
CA ALA A 10 3.85 23.81 -59.07
C ALA A 10 2.91 23.49 -57.89
N VAL A 11 2.95 22.27 -57.38
CA VAL A 11 2.40 21.93 -56.06
C VAL A 11 3.48 21.22 -55.26
N SER A 12 4.15 21.99 -54.40
CA SER A 12 4.98 21.47 -53.33
C SER A 12 4.09 20.85 -52.28
N THR A 13 4.10 19.52 -52.14
CA THR A 13 3.48 18.85 -50.99
C THR A 13 4.48 18.85 -49.84
N ALA A 14 4.37 19.84 -48.97
CA ALA A 14 5.00 19.81 -47.66
C ALA A 14 4.31 18.73 -46.81
N VAL A 15 5.02 17.66 -46.49
CA VAL A 15 4.56 16.63 -45.55
C VAL A 15 4.76 17.18 -44.14
N LEU A 16 3.70 17.72 -43.55
CA LEU A 16 3.66 18.05 -42.13
C LEU A 16 3.49 16.75 -41.33
N LEU A 17 4.60 16.21 -40.82
CA LEU A 17 4.61 15.13 -39.83
C LEU A 17 4.03 15.65 -38.50
N TRP A 18 2.76 15.38 -38.26
CA TRP A 18 2.15 15.47 -36.94
C TRP A 18 2.69 14.33 -36.07
N ILE A 19 3.67 14.61 -35.22
CA ILE A 19 4.04 13.71 -34.13
C ILE A 19 3.00 13.91 -33.03
N ALA A 20 1.96 13.08 -33.04
CA ALA A 20 1.12 12.93 -31.86
C ALA A 20 1.94 12.18 -30.80
N VAL A 21 2.45 12.92 -29.81
CA VAL A 21 2.98 12.31 -28.59
C VAL A 21 1.80 11.71 -27.85
N LEU A 22 1.55 10.41 -28.06
CA LEU A 22 0.67 9.64 -27.22
C LEU A 22 1.34 9.51 -25.85
N SER A 23 0.99 10.39 -24.92
CA SER A 23 1.23 10.15 -23.51
C SER A 23 0.35 8.99 -23.07
N SER A 24 0.89 7.77 -23.09
CA SER A 24 0.23 6.63 -22.46
C SER A 24 0.02 6.94 -20.98
N PRO A 25 -1.20 6.77 -20.43
CA PRO A 25 -1.36 6.79 -18.98
C PRO A 25 -0.54 5.62 -18.44
N ALA A 26 0.43 5.90 -17.57
CA ALA A 26 1.15 4.88 -16.85
C ALA A 26 0.16 4.17 -15.91
N ILE A 27 -0.45 3.09 -16.38
CA ILE A 27 -0.95 2.06 -15.47
C ILE A 27 0.32 1.50 -14.83
N ALA A 28 0.48 1.69 -13.52
CA ALA A 28 1.59 1.08 -12.81
C ALA A 28 1.51 -0.43 -13.00
N ASP A 29 2.51 -1.02 -13.66
CA ASP A 29 2.52 -2.47 -13.92
C ASP A 29 2.60 -3.22 -12.58
N VAL A 30 1.65 -4.13 -12.36
CA VAL A 30 1.64 -5.01 -11.18
C VAL A 30 2.91 -5.86 -11.19
N THR A 31 3.68 -5.80 -10.11
CA THR A 31 4.93 -6.55 -10.00
C THR A 31 4.67 -8.06 -9.88
N PRO A 32 5.64 -8.93 -10.24
CA PRO A 32 5.52 -10.37 -10.00
C PRO A 32 5.20 -10.71 -8.54
N ARG A 33 5.77 -9.94 -7.60
CA ARG A 33 5.54 -10.07 -6.16
C ARG A 33 4.09 -9.76 -5.77
N GLN A 34 3.54 -8.65 -6.28
CA GLN A 34 2.14 -8.30 -6.04
C GLN A 34 1.17 -9.35 -6.60
N ARG A 35 1.47 -9.93 -7.78
CA ARG A 35 0.66 -11.04 -8.31
C ARG A 35 0.70 -12.29 -7.44
N GLU A 36 1.86 -12.62 -6.87
CA GLU A 36 1.98 -13.74 -5.92
C GLU A 36 1.16 -13.49 -4.65
N VAL A 37 1.23 -12.27 -4.10
CA VAL A 37 0.42 -11.84 -2.95
C VAL A 37 -1.07 -11.90 -3.26
N GLU A 38 -1.51 -11.43 -4.44
CA GLU A 38 -2.90 -11.57 -4.88
C GLU A 38 -3.33 -13.04 -4.99
N GLN A 39 -2.49 -13.90 -5.57
CA GLN A 39 -2.77 -15.33 -5.72
C GLN A 39 -2.88 -16.04 -4.38
N HIS A 40 -1.89 -15.89 -3.49
CA HIS A 40 -1.91 -16.49 -2.15
C HIS A 40 -2.98 -15.85 -1.25
N GLY A 41 -3.23 -14.56 -1.44
CA GLY A 41 -4.23 -13.79 -0.72
C GLY A 41 -5.64 -14.37 -0.85
N THR A 42 -6.02 -14.89 -2.02
CA THR A 42 -7.35 -15.51 -2.20
C THR A 42 -7.58 -16.77 -1.36
N GLN A 43 -6.52 -17.42 -0.87
CA GLN A 43 -6.62 -18.60 0.00
C GLN A 43 -6.67 -18.26 1.49
N VAL A 44 -6.14 -17.08 1.88
CA VAL A 44 -5.91 -16.70 3.29
C VAL A 44 -6.80 -15.52 3.72
N MET A 45 -7.07 -14.58 2.80
CA MET A 45 -7.98 -13.44 3.00
C MET A 45 -9.37 -13.81 2.46
N PRO A 46 -10.38 -13.94 3.33
CA PRO A 46 -11.72 -14.36 2.93
C PRO A 46 -12.53 -13.24 2.25
N PHE A 47 -11.90 -12.13 1.84
CA PHE A 47 -12.51 -10.96 1.23
C PHE A 47 -11.74 -10.52 -0.03
N SER A 48 -12.40 -9.80 -0.94
CA SER A 48 -11.75 -9.27 -2.16
C SER A 48 -10.79 -8.12 -1.84
N LEU A 49 -9.49 -8.29 -2.14
CA LEU A 49 -8.47 -7.23 -2.07
C LEU A 49 -8.88 -5.98 -2.86
N ALA A 50 -9.25 -6.16 -4.13
CA ALA A 50 -9.62 -5.06 -5.03
C ALA A 50 -10.81 -4.22 -4.54
N ALA A 51 -11.69 -4.78 -3.70
CA ALA A 51 -12.83 -4.08 -3.11
C ALA A 51 -12.51 -3.41 -1.76
N THR A 52 -11.27 -3.53 -1.28
CA THR A 52 -10.84 -3.08 0.05
C THR A 52 -9.60 -2.19 -0.04
N THR A 53 -9.34 -1.46 1.03
CA THR A 53 -8.10 -0.72 1.22
C THR A 53 -7.48 -1.14 2.54
N HIS A 54 -6.21 -1.54 2.48
CA HIS A 54 -5.36 -1.77 3.65
C HIS A 54 -4.71 -0.44 4.03
N ILE A 55 -4.85 -0.03 5.28
CA ILE A 55 -4.31 1.22 5.77
C ILE A 55 -3.34 0.90 6.91
N PHE A 56 -2.08 1.30 6.74
CA PHE A 56 -1.05 1.10 7.75
C PHE A 56 -0.62 2.47 8.27
N THR A 57 -0.87 2.74 9.55
CA THR A 57 -0.53 4.01 10.20
C THR A 57 0.55 3.76 11.23
N LYS A 58 1.74 4.32 11.04
CA LYS A 58 2.82 4.27 12.02
C LYS A 58 2.56 5.32 13.11
N THR A 59 2.74 4.95 14.37
CA THR A 59 2.72 5.88 15.50
C THR A 59 4.05 5.82 16.25
N ALA A 60 4.29 6.77 17.16
CA ALA A 60 5.55 6.85 17.91
C ALA A 60 5.84 5.60 18.78
N ASN A 61 4.80 4.88 19.22
CA ASN A 61 4.88 3.71 20.09
C ASN A 61 4.26 2.45 19.46
N GLY A 62 4.13 2.41 18.13
CA GLY A 62 3.58 1.26 17.43
C GLY A 62 2.91 1.65 16.12
N GLY A 63 1.65 1.27 15.96
CA GLY A 63 0.88 1.61 14.76
C GLY A 63 -0.48 0.93 14.70
N THR A 64 -1.27 1.32 13.70
CA THR A 64 -2.57 0.69 13.40
C THR A 64 -2.57 0.07 12.01
N GLN A 65 -3.18 -1.11 11.90
CA GLN A 65 -3.55 -1.74 10.66
C GLN A 65 -5.06 -1.71 10.55
N GLN A 66 -5.59 -1.09 9.51
CA GLN A 66 -7.00 -1.17 9.17
C GLN A 66 -7.18 -1.88 7.84
N VAL A 67 -8.29 -2.58 7.69
CA VAL A 67 -8.78 -3.02 6.39
C VAL A 67 -10.23 -2.57 6.31
N VAL A 68 -10.56 -1.81 5.27
CA VAL A 68 -11.89 -1.23 5.09
C VAL A 68 -12.38 -1.40 3.67
N THR A 69 -13.69 -1.49 3.47
CA THR A 69 -14.28 -1.56 2.14
C THR A 69 -14.22 -0.20 1.44
N LYS A 70 -13.88 -0.16 0.13
CA LYS A 70 -13.85 1.08 -0.67
C LYS A 70 -15.24 1.73 -0.80
N HIS A 71 -16.28 0.90 -0.76
CA HIS A 71 -17.69 1.29 -0.74
C HIS A 71 -18.43 0.43 0.28
N HIS A 72 -19.53 0.93 0.83
CA HIS A 72 -20.31 0.19 1.84
C HIS A 72 -20.72 -1.20 1.34
N ASP A 73 -20.11 -2.23 1.93
CA ASP A 73 -20.37 -3.64 1.67
C ASP A 73 -20.36 -4.42 3.00
N PRO A 74 -21.52 -4.63 3.63
CA PRO A 74 -21.61 -5.31 4.92
C PRO A 74 -21.08 -6.75 4.91
N LYS A 75 -21.10 -7.42 3.75
CA LYS A 75 -20.63 -8.80 3.63
C LYS A 75 -19.10 -8.84 3.69
N GLN A 76 -18.45 -7.97 2.91
CA GLN A 76 -17.00 -7.80 2.95
C GLN A 76 -16.55 -7.30 4.32
N ALA A 77 -17.25 -6.33 4.91
CA ALA A 77 -16.95 -5.84 6.26
C ALA A 77 -16.99 -6.97 7.31
N ALA A 78 -17.99 -7.85 7.28
CA ALA A 78 -18.05 -8.99 8.18
C ALA A 78 -16.89 -9.98 8.00
N MET A 79 -16.47 -10.24 6.74
CA MET A 79 -15.33 -11.10 6.43
C MET A 79 -14.01 -10.49 6.93
N ILE A 80 -13.83 -9.18 6.74
CA ILE A 80 -12.68 -8.42 7.23
C ILE A 80 -12.59 -8.52 8.75
N ARG A 81 -13.70 -8.25 9.46
CA ARG A 81 -13.74 -8.31 10.93
C ARG A 81 -13.33 -9.68 11.47
N GLY A 82 -13.91 -10.74 10.91
CA GLY A 82 -13.56 -12.11 11.28
C GLY A 82 -12.07 -12.43 11.04
N HIS A 83 -11.53 -11.98 9.91
CA HIS A 83 -10.13 -12.19 9.56
C HIS A 83 -9.17 -11.43 10.49
N LEU A 84 -9.41 -10.13 10.72
CA LEU A 84 -8.55 -9.32 11.58
C LEU A 84 -8.63 -9.73 13.05
N ALA A 85 -9.81 -10.13 13.55
CA ALA A 85 -9.95 -10.68 14.89
C ALA A 85 -9.13 -11.96 15.08
N MET A 86 -9.13 -12.85 14.07
CA MET A 86 -8.29 -14.05 14.07
C MET A 86 -6.80 -13.69 14.08
N ILE A 87 -6.35 -12.77 13.21
CA ILE A 87 -4.96 -12.31 13.15
C ILE A 87 -4.51 -11.71 14.50
N ALA A 88 -5.31 -10.80 15.06
CA ALA A 88 -4.99 -10.15 16.32
C ALA A 88 -4.84 -11.16 17.47
N ARG A 89 -5.70 -12.18 17.51
CA ARG A 89 -5.59 -13.27 18.48
C ARG A 89 -4.30 -14.06 18.29
N GLN A 90 -4.01 -14.51 17.07
CA GLN A 90 -2.79 -15.29 16.78
C GLN A 90 -1.54 -14.51 17.18
N PHE A 91 -1.43 -13.24 16.79
CA PHE A 91 -0.24 -12.46 17.10
C PHE A 91 -0.12 -12.18 18.60
N SER A 92 -1.23 -12.00 19.32
CA SER A 92 -1.21 -11.83 20.78
C SER A 92 -0.65 -13.08 21.49
N GLU A 93 -0.75 -14.24 20.86
CA GLU A 93 -0.18 -15.51 21.30
C GLU A 93 1.27 -15.73 20.76
N GLY A 94 1.82 -14.76 20.03
CA GLY A 94 3.14 -14.85 19.39
C GLY A 94 3.14 -15.67 18.08
N ASP A 95 1.97 -16.05 17.58
CA ASP A 95 1.82 -16.79 16.32
C ASP A 95 1.67 -15.82 15.13
N PHE A 96 2.70 -15.79 14.29
CA PHE A 96 2.75 -14.98 13.07
C PHE A 96 2.75 -15.87 11.81
N ASN A 97 2.10 -17.03 11.84
CA ASN A 97 2.07 -17.94 10.68
C ASN A 97 1.17 -17.43 9.55
N ALA A 98 0.04 -16.78 9.86
CA ALA A 98 -0.90 -16.30 8.84
C ALA A 98 -0.26 -15.29 7.84
N PRO A 99 0.51 -14.27 8.27
CA PRO A 99 1.23 -13.38 7.36
C PRO A 99 2.26 -14.10 6.51
N VAL A 100 2.95 -15.11 7.05
CA VAL A 100 3.96 -15.87 6.29
C VAL A 100 3.37 -16.61 5.12
N GLN A 101 2.12 -17.06 5.21
CA GLN A 101 1.45 -17.73 4.09
C GLN A 101 1.25 -16.80 2.89
N ILE A 102 1.11 -15.49 3.12
CA ILE A 102 0.90 -14.49 2.06
C ILE A 102 2.24 -13.86 1.65
N HIS A 103 3.08 -13.52 2.63
CA HIS A 103 4.25 -12.66 2.46
C HIS A 103 5.59 -13.40 2.56
N GLY A 104 5.58 -14.68 2.88
CA GLY A 104 6.80 -15.45 3.11
C GLY A 104 7.47 -15.13 4.45
N ASN A 105 8.44 -15.97 4.81
CA ASN A 105 9.07 -15.96 6.13
C ASN A 105 10.05 -14.81 6.34
N ASP A 106 10.56 -14.23 5.25
CA ASP A 106 11.65 -13.25 5.25
C ASP A 106 11.14 -11.81 5.13
N MET A 107 9.85 -11.58 5.40
CA MET A 107 9.27 -10.24 5.39
C MET A 107 9.99 -9.35 6.44
N PRO A 108 10.45 -8.14 6.06
CA PRO A 108 11.09 -7.21 6.98
C PRO A 108 10.31 -7.01 8.28
N GLY A 109 11.03 -6.87 9.39
CA GLY A 109 10.46 -6.76 10.75
C GLY A 109 9.94 -8.06 11.37
N LEU A 110 9.49 -9.04 10.58
CA LEU A 110 8.72 -10.18 11.09
C LEU A 110 9.50 -11.07 12.07
N ALA A 111 10.78 -11.31 11.83
CA ALA A 111 11.62 -12.11 12.72
C ALA A 111 11.78 -11.45 14.12
N VAL A 112 11.84 -10.12 14.17
CA VAL A 112 11.97 -9.36 15.41
C VAL A 112 10.64 -9.36 16.17
N LEU A 113 9.51 -9.18 15.47
CA LEU A 113 8.17 -9.24 16.06
C LEU A 113 7.88 -10.62 16.68
N ARG A 114 8.26 -11.70 15.99
CA ARG A 114 8.15 -13.09 16.50
C ARG A 114 8.97 -13.37 17.75
N ALA A 115 10.09 -12.66 17.91
CA ALA A 115 10.96 -12.81 19.06
C ALA A 115 10.56 -11.93 20.26
N ALA A 116 9.46 -11.17 20.15
CA ALA A 116 8.93 -10.38 21.26
C ALA A 116 8.56 -11.31 22.43
N LYS A 117 8.95 -10.93 23.64
CA LYS A 117 8.50 -11.61 24.85
C LYS A 117 7.06 -11.22 25.16
N GLN A 118 6.40 -12.06 25.93
CA GLN A 118 5.04 -11.79 26.39
C GLN A 118 4.96 -10.41 27.07
N GLY A 119 4.06 -9.56 26.56
CA GLY A 119 3.83 -8.21 27.07
C GLY A 119 4.70 -7.11 26.44
N GLU A 120 5.73 -7.43 25.66
CA GLU A 120 6.55 -6.40 24.97
C GLU A 120 5.83 -5.81 23.75
N LEU A 121 4.95 -6.58 23.11
CA LEU A 121 4.08 -6.17 22.02
C LEU A 121 2.63 -6.45 22.41
N THR A 122 1.84 -5.40 22.55
CA THR A 122 0.41 -5.48 22.85
C THR A 122 -0.39 -5.29 21.58
N ILE A 123 -1.43 -6.10 21.40
CA ILE A 123 -2.22 -6.17 20.17
C ILE A 123 -3.69 -6.15 20.54
N HIS A 124 -4.43 -5.20 19.99
CA HIS A 124 -5.85 -5.03 20.27
C HIS A 124 -6.63 -4.92 18.97
N TYR A 125 -7.80 -5.57 18.94
CA TYR A 125 -8.69 -5.56 17.77
C TYR A 125 -9.95 -4.76 18.06
N HIS A 126 -10.42 -4.00 17.06
CA HIS A 126 -11.67 -3.26 17.08
C HIS A 126 -12.46 -3.42 15.77
N ASP A 127 -13.77 -3.58 15.88
CA ASP A 127 -14.67 -3.50 14.73
C ASP A 127 -14.78 -2.05 14.23
N LEU A 128 -14.77 -1.87 12.90
CA LEU A 128 -15.13 -0.62 12.24
C LEU A 128 -16.42 -0.80 11.44
N PRO A 129 -17.24 0.23 11.20
CA PRO A 129 -18.48 0.11 10.40
C PRO A 129 -18.29 -0.55 9.04
N ASP A 130 -17.20 -0.21 8.34
CA ASP A 130 -16.88 -0.71 7.00
C ASP A 130 -15.67 -1.68 6.99
N GLY A 131 -15.29 -2.26 8.14
CA GLY A 131 -14.13 -3.14 8.22
C GLY A 131 -13.69 -3.44 9.65
N GLY A 132 -12.38 -3.47 9.89
CA GLY A 132 -11.80 -3.68 11.21
C GLY A 132 -10.41 -3.04 11.36
N GLU A 133 -9.95 -2.99 12.60
CA GLU A 133 -8.67 -2.39 13.00
C GLU A 133 -7.92 -3.29 13.97
N ILE A 134 -6.60 -3.35 13.81
CA ILE A 134 -5.66 -3.86 14.80
C ILE A 134 -4.74 -2.72 15.24
N VAL A 135 -4.67 -2.49 16.54
CA VAL A 135 -3.76 -1.54 17.18
C VAL A 135 -2.60 -2.32 17.78
N TYR A 136 -1.39 -1.93 17.43
CA TYR A 136 -0.14 -2.48 17.94
C TYR A 136 0.54 -1.44 18.83
N HIS A 137 1.00 -1.87 20.00
CA HIS A 137 1.72 -1.01 20.95
C HIS A 137 2.96 -1.72 21.47
N ALA A 138 4.10 -1.01 21.50
CA ALA A 138 5.33 -1.46 22.14
C ALA A 138 6.10 -0.28 22.74
N ASP A 139 6.68 -0.47 23.92
CA ASP A 139 7.58 0.51 24.54
C ASP A 139 9.02 0.36 24.06
N GLU A 140 9.38 -0.85 23.60
CA GLU A 140 10.73 -1.18 23.15
C GLU A 140 10.98 -0.63 21.73
N PRO A 141 11.96 0.29 21.54
CA PRO A 141 12.20 0.92 20.23
C PRO A 141 12.49 -0.06 19.10
N ARG A 142 13.12 -1.21 19.42
CA ARG A 142 13.38 -2.27 18.44
C ARG A 142 12.10 -2.88 17.86
N LEU A 143 11.03 -2.97 18.67
CA LEU A 143 9.74 -3.53 18.25
C LEU A 143 8.94 -2.52 17.44
N VAL A 144 8.99 -1.24 17.84
CA VAL A 144 8.38 -0.15 17.05
C VAL A 144 9.02 -0.09 15.66
N MET A 145 10.35 -0.12 15.58
CA MET A 145 11.07 -0.10 14.31
C MET A 145 10.75 -1.33 13.45
N ALA A 146 10.73 -2.53 14.04
CA ALA A 146 10.36 -3.75 13.33
C ALA A 146 8.90 -3.73 12.82
N LEU A 147 7.97 -3.18 13.61
CA LEU A 147 6.59 -3.01 13.18
C LEU A 147 6.49 -2.06 11.98
N HIS A 148 7.28 -0.97 12.00
CA HIS A 148 7.30 0.01 10.91
C HIS A 148 7.89 -0.58 9.63
N GLU A 149 8.96 -1.37 9.73
CA GLU A 149 9.52 -2.14 8.60
C GLU A 149 8.50 -3.12 8.03
N TRP A 150 7.78 -3.81 8.92
CA TRP A 150 6.73 -4.75 8.52
C TRP A 150 5.58 -4.04 7.80
N PHE A 151 5.16 -2.85 8.27
CA PHE A 151 4.16 -2.03 7.59
C PHE A 151 4.64 -1.55 6.21
N ASP A 152 5.90 -1.14 6.06
CA ASP A 152 6.44 -0.74 4.76
C ASP A 152 6.47 -1.90 3.77
N ALA A 153 6.85 -3.09 4.24
CA ALA A 153 6.83 -4.30 3.42
C ALA A 153 5.40 -4.62 2.94
N GLN A 154 4.41 -4.53 3.84
CA GLN A 154 3.00 -4.72 3.52
C GLN A 154 2.51 -3.70 2.49
N LEU A 155 2.85 -2.42 2.64
CA LEU A 155 2.49 -1.37 1.68
C LEU A 155 3.05 -1.68 0.28
N SER A 156 4.28 -2.18 0.20
CA SER A 156 4.89 -2.60 -1.07
C SER A 156 4.19 -3.82 -1.67
N ASP A 157 3.93 -4.84 -0.86
CA ASP A 157 3.34 -6.11 -1.28
C ASP A 157 1.89 -6.00 -1.74
N HIS A 158 1.09 -5.15 -1.10
CA HIS A 158 -0.32 -4.94 -1.45
C HIS A 158 -0.53 -3.82 -2.49
N GLY A 159 0.50 -3.00 -2.75
CA GLY A 159 0.51 -2.03 -3.84
C GLY A 159 -0.68 -1.08 -3.82
N HIS A 160 -1.43 -1.03 -4.93
CA HIS A 160 -2.53 -0.09 -5.12
C HIS A 160 -3.76 -0.33 -4.21
N ASP A 161 -3.83 -1.49 -3.54
CA ASP A 161 -4.87 -1.80 -2.55
C ASP A 161 -4.43 -1.47 -1.11
N ALA A 162 -3.26 -0.84 -0.94
CA ALA A 162 -2.77 -0.38 0.35
C ALA A 162 -2.32 1.09 0.32
N MET A 163 -2.39 1.75 1.48
CA MET A 163 -1.92 3.12 1.66
C MET A 163 -1.41 3.38 3.07
N ALA A 164 -0.50 4.35 3.18
CA ALA A 164 -0.09 4.87 4.48
C ALA A 164 -1.21 5.73 5.08
N GLY A 165 -1.56 5.48 6.33
CA GLY A 165 -2.40 6.38 7.11
C GLY A 165 -1.60 7.56 7.66
N HIS A 166 -2.31 8.57 8.18
CA HIS A 166 -1.69 9.74 8.81
C HIS A 166 -1.89 9.67 10.32
N ASP A 167 -0.80 9.67 11.07
CA ASP A 167 -0.83 9.91 12.52
C ASP A 167 -0.76 11.43 12.78
N PRO A 168 -1.81 12.06 13.33
CA PRO A 168 -1.77 13.48 13.68
C PRO A 168 -0.70 13.81 14.73
N GLY A 169 -0.20 12.84 15.50
CA GLY A 169 0.90 13.00 16.45
C GLY A 169 2.30 13.05 15.82
N MET A 170 2.44 12.58 14.58
CA MET A 170 3.68 12.57 13.79
C MET A 170 3.65 13.71 12.76
N MET A 171 3.34 14.93 13.19
CA MET A 171 3.63 16.12 12.38
C MET A 171 5.15 16.19 12.21
N HIS A 172 5.64 15.95 10.98
CA HIS A 172 7.04 16.13 10.64
C HIS A 172 7.51 17.50 11.11
N HIS A 173 8.39 17.52 12.12
CA HIS A 173 9.20 18.69 12.41
C HIS A 173 10.08 18.96 11.18
N HIS A 174 9.58 19.78 10.26
CA HIS A 174 10.45 20.53 9.38
C HIS A 174 11.21 21.53 10.27
N PRO A 175 12.55 21.48 10.34
CA PRO A 175 13.27 22.62 10.84
C PRO A 175 13.05 23.75 9.84
N ALA A 176 12.24 24.72 10.25
CA ALA A 176 12.26 26.03 9.62
C ALA A 176 13.51 26.76 10.13
N ASP A 177 14.65 26.50 9.51
CA ASP A 177 15.77 27.45 9.54
C ASP A 177 15.69 28.23 8.22
N ALA A 178 15.14 29.45 8.23
CA ALA A 178 15.78 30.68 8.69
C ALA A 178 17.02 31.06 7.85
N SER A 179 16.73 31.78 6.76
CA SER A 179 17.31 33.09 6.41
C SER A 179 18.83 33.33 6.54
N THR A 180 19.41 33.71 5.40
CA THR A 180 20.33 34.86 5.16
C THR A 180 21.82 34.82 5.59
N ALA A 181 22.64 35.32 4.64
CA ALA A 181 24.02 35.84 4.71
C ALA A 181 25.13 34.77 4.78
N GLU A 182 26.20 34.77 3.97
CA GLU A 182 26.86 35.76 3.08
C GLU A 182 27.25 35.14 1.72
#